data_AF-A0A6L7Z584-F1
#
_entry.id   AF-A0A6L7Z584-F1
#
_cell.length_a   1.000
_cell.length_b   1.000
_cell.length_c   1.000
_cell.angle_alpha   90.00
_cell.angle_beta   90.00
_cell.angle_gamma   90.00
#
_symmetry.space_group_name_H-M   'P 1'
#
loop_
_entity.id
_entity.type
_entity.pdbx_description
1 polymer ?
#
loop_
_entity_poly.entity_id
_entity_poly.type
_entity_poly.pdbx_seq_one_letter_code
_entity_poly.pdbx_strand_id
1 'polypeptide(L)' 'MPDSIRHICGISGGKDSSALAVYMRPRVPEMEYFFCDTGA' A
#
# COMPACT_ATOMS: atom_id res chain seq x y z
N MET A 1 17.36 18.94 1.96
CA MET A 1 17.39 17.55 1.45
C MET A 1 16.10 17.37 0.67
N PRO A 2 16.07 16.76 -0.52
CA PRO A 2 14.79 16.50 -1.15
C PRO A 2 13.98 15.66 -0.16
N ASP A 3 12.77 16.10 0.16
CA ASP A 3 11.90 15.40 1.10
C ASP A 3 11.81 13.94 0.68
N SER A 4 12.03 13.02 1.62
CA SER A 4 11.90 11.59 1.38
C SER A 4 10.50 11.31 0.84
N ILE A 5 10.40 10.72 -0.36
CA ILE A 5 9.11 10.41 -0.96
C ILE A 5 8.42 9.34 -0.14
N ARG A 6 7.23 9.67 0.39
CA ARG A 6 6.38 8.74 1.14
C ARG A 6 5.49 7.96 0.18
N HIS A 7 5.53 6.64 0.26
CA HIS A 7 4.75 5.74 -0.58
C HIS A 7 3.62 5.10 0.23
N ILE A 8 2.37 5.25 -0.24
CA ILE A 8 1.17 4.77 0.44
C ILE A 8 0.37 3.90 -0.52
N CYS A 9 -0.05 2.70 -0.08
CA CYS A 9 -0.85 1.76 -0.86
C CYS A 9 -2.15 1.40 -0.13
N GLY A 10 -3.29 1.72 -0.76
CA GLY A 10 -4.59 1.32 -0.26
C GLY A 10 -4.90 -0.14 -0.58
N ILE A 11 -5.28 -0.91 0.43
CA ILE A 11 -5.66 -2.31 0.33
C ILE A 11 -7.17 -2.41 0.48
N SER A 12 -7.85 -2.99 -0.50
CA SER A 12 -9.31 -3.24 -0.45
C SER A 12 -9.67 -4.64 0.02
N GLY A 13 -8.69 -5.53 0.21
CA GLY A 13 -8.91 -6.96 0.42
C GLY A 13 -9.21 -7.75 -0.87
N GLY A 14 -9.36 -7.06 -2.01
CA GLY A 14 -9.49 -7.69 -3.32
C GLY A 14 -8.19 -8.38 -3.75
N LYS A 15 -8.31 -9.35 -4.69
CA LYS A 15 -7.17 -10.11 -5.23
C LYS A 15 -6.07 -9.19 -5.77
N ASP A 16 -6.45 -8.19 -6.56
CA ASP A 16 -5.48 -7.38 -7.30
C ASP A 16 -4.74 -6.40 -6.40
N SER A 17 -5.44 -5.72 -5.48
CA SER A 17 -4.81 -4.82 -4.49
C SER A 17 -3.89 -5.59 -3.54
N SER A 18 -4.29 -6.80 -3.13
CA SER A 18 -3.46 -7.67 -2.29
C SER A 18 -2.22 -8.18 -3.02
N ALA A 19 -2.35 -8.60 -4.29
CA ALA A 19 -1.23 -9.05 -5.10
C ALA A 19 -0.21 -7.93 -5.34
N LEU A 20 -0.69 -6.71 -5.62
CA LEU A 20 0.17 -5.54 -5.76
C LEU A 20 0.92 -5.23 -4.46
N ALA A 21 0.26 -5.29 -3.31
CA ALA A 21 0.88 -5.05 -2.01
C ALA A 21 2.06 -6.01 -1.73
N VAL A 22 1.84 -7.30 -1.98
CA VAL A 22 2.87 -8.34 -1.83
C VAL A 22 4.03 -8.11 -2.82
N TYR A 23 3.72 -7.76 -4.07
CA TYR A 23 4.71 -7.46 -5.09
C TYR A 23 5.57 -6.23 -4.73
N MET A 24 4.97 -5.21 -4.12
CA MET A 24 5.64 -3.95 -3.76
C MET A 24 6.47 -4.07 -2.49
N ARG A 25 6.13 -4.95 -1.56
CA ARG A 25 6.83 -5.15 -0.27
C ARG A 25 8.37 -5.22 -0.38
N PRO A 26 8.98 -6.02 -1.29
CA PRO A 26 10.45 -6.03 -1.42
C PRO A 26 11.03 -4.84 -2.18
N ARG A 27 10.20 -4.07 -2.91
CA ARG A 27 10.65 -2.93 -3.77
C ARG A 27 10.63 -1.60 -3.03
N VAL A 28 9.67 -1.42 -2.15
CA VAL A 28 9.53 -0.25 -1.29
C VAL A 28 9.27 -0.74 0.14
N PRO A 29 10.33 -1.09 0.89
CA PRO A 29 10.18 -1.63 2.25
C PRO A 29 9.47 -0.69 3.22
N GLU A 30 9.59 0.62 3.01
CA GLU A 30 8.97 1.69 3.81
C GLU A 30 7.53 2.03 3.35
N MET A 31 6.91 1.20 2.51
CA MET A 31 5.55 1.45 2.03
C MET A 31 4.53 1.33 3.16
N GLU A 32 3.72 2.38 3.32
CA GLU A 32 2.60 2.38 4.26
C GLU A 32 1.35 1.79 3.61
N TYR A 33 0.61 0.98 4.36
CA TYR A 33 -0.64 0.37 3.90
C TYR A 33 -1.81 0.92 4.71
N PHE A 34 -2.91 1.20 4.02
CA PHE A 34 -4.18 1.53 4.68
C PHE A 34 -5.32 0.70 4.10
N PHE A 35 -6.33 0.46 4.93
CA PHE A 35 -7.62 -0.09 4.50
C PHE A 35 -8.68 0.99 4.75
N CYS A 36 -9.61 1.14 3.83
CA CYS A 36 -10.72 2.07 3.97
C CYS A 36 -12.00 1.27 4.21
N ASP A 37 -12.56 1.38 5.41
CA ASP A 37 -13.89 0.84 5.71
C ASP A 37 -14.94 1.87 5.25
N THR A 38 -15.78 1.47 4.29
CA THR A 38 -16.85 2.32 3.76
C THR A 38 -18.17 2.14 4.51
N GLY A 39 -18.22 1.25 5.50
CA GLY A 39 -19.42 0.90 6.25
C GLY A 39 -20.40 0.04 5.46
N ALA A 40 -20.89 -1.01 6.11
CA ALA A 40 -22.15 -1.69 5.82
C ALA A 40 -23.01 -1.63 7.09
#